data_AF-A0AAV6Y2W9-F1
#
_entry.id   AF-A0AAV6Y2W9-F1
#
_cell.length_a   1.000
_cell.length_b   1.000
_cell.length_c   1.000
_cell.angle_alpha   90.00
_cell.angle_beta   90.00
_cell.angle_gamma   90.00
#
_symmetry.space_group_name_H-M   'P 1'
#
loop_
_entity.id
_entity.type
_entity.pdbx_description
1 polymer ?
#
loop_
_entity_poly.entity_id
_entity_poly.type
_entity_poly.pdbx_seq_one_letter_code
_entity_poly.pdbx_strand_id
1 'polypeptide(L)' 'MRLLILSTIKMGNGQRELISIFNDKELELLISSLPEIDLDDLKANTEYTGYTAASNVVQWFWEVVK' A
#
# COMPACT_ATOMS: atom_id res chain seq x y z
N MET A 1 6.64 17.32 8.05
CA MET A 1 6.95 15.94 8.49
C MET A 1 7.93 15.22 7.56
N ARG A 2 7.69 15.16 6.24
CA ARG A 2 8.57 14.50 5.22
C ARG A 2 10.05 14.94 5.21
N LEU A 3 10.35 16.22 5.49
CA LEU A 3 11.74 16.76 5.52
C LEU A 3 12.53 16.37 6.77
N LEU A 4 11.87 16.02 7.88
CA LEU A 4 12.51 15.67 9.16
C LEU A 4 13.04 14.23 9.17
N ILE A 5 12.29 13.28 8.58
CA ILE A 5 12.69 11.87 8.53
C ILE A 5 13.90 11.68 7.62
N LEU A 6 13.93 12.36 6.46
CA LEU A 6 15.06 12.29 5.53
C LEU A 6 16.35 12.88 6.12
N SER A 7 16.26 13.91 6.97
CA SER A 7 17.44 14.46 7.66
C SER A 7 17.95 13.55 8.79
N THR A 8 17.05 12.87 9.52
CA THR A 8 17.40 11.87 10.53
C THR A 8 18.09 10.63 9.93
N ILE A 9 17.59 10.11 8.80
CA ILE A 9 18.18 8.94 8.10
C ILE A 9 19.58 9.25 7.55
N LYS A 10 19.82 10.49 7.11
CA LYS A 10 21.12 10.89 6.54
C LYS A 10 22.25 10.94 7.58
N MET A 11 21.94 11.06 8.88
CA MET A 11 22.93 11.29 9.95
C MET A 11 23.47 10.04 10.66
N GLY A 12 22.82 8.87 10.57
CA GLY A 12 23.21 7.67 11.31
C GLY A 12 23.64 6.51 10.40
N ASN A 13 24.93 6.16 10.37
CA ASN A 13 25.46 5.07 9.53
C ASN A 13 24.86 3.68 9.83
N GLY A 14 24.33 3.43 11.04
CA GLY A 14 23.71 2.14 11.41
C GLY A 14 22.23 1.97 11.04
N GLN A 15 21.53 3.06 10.70
CA GLN A 15 20.09 3.02 10.34
C GLN A 15 19.88 2.67 8.86
N ARG A 16 20.93 2.80 8.03
CA ARG A 16 20.87 2.63 6.57
C ARG A 16 20.71 1.17 6.14
N GLU A 17 21.26 0.22 6.89
CA GLU A 17 21.11 -1.21 6.58
C GLU A 17 19.66 -1.69 6.75
N LEU A 18 18.93 -1.18 7.75
CA LEU A 18 17.53 -1.55 7.98
C LEU A 18 16.56 -0.87 7.00
N ILE A 19 16.98 0.22 6.34
CA ILE A 19 16.18 0.93 5.33
C ILE A 19 16.45 0.37 3.93
N SER A 20 17.66 -0.16 3.70
CA SER A 20 18.07 -0.81 2.44
C SER A 20 17.24 -2.05 2.07
N ILE A 21 16.47 -2.60 3.00
CA ILE A 21 15.63 -3.78 2.76
C ILE A 21 14.32 -3.41 2.04
N PHE A 22 13.95 -2.13 2.02
CA PHE A 22 12.72 -1.64 1.39
C PHE A 22 13.04 -1.05 0.03
N ASN A 23 12.21 -1.36 -0.97
CA ASN A 23 12.30 -0.70 -2.28
C ASN A 23 11.76 0.74 -2.20
N ASP A 24 12.01 1.54 -3.24
CA ASP A 24 11.63 2.96 -3.27
C ASP A 24 10.16 3.21 -2.95
N LYS A 25 9.25 2.32 -3.38
CA LYS A 25 7.81 2.43 -3.12
C LYS A 25 7.45 2.10 -1.67
N GLU A 26 8.06 1.06 -1.11
CA GLU A 26 7.84 0.67 0.29
C GLU A 26 8.36 1.73 1.26
N LEU A 27 9.50 2.35 0.94
CA LEU A 27 10.05 3.46 1.71
C LEU A 27 9.16 4.71 1.64
N GLU A 28 8.62 5.02 0.45
CA GLU A 28 7.66 6.11 0.28
C GLU A 28 6.37 5.85 1.07
N LEU A 29 5.87 4.61 1.09
CA LEU A 29 4.70 4.17 1.86
C LEU A 29 4.93 4.33 3.37
N LEU A 30 6.11 3.92 3.86
CA LEU A 30 6.54 4.05 5.25
C LEU A 30 6.59 5.52 5.72
N ILE A 31 7.01 6.42 4.84
CA ILE A 31 7.14 7.86 5.14
C ILE A 31 5.81 8.61 4.97
N SER A 32 4.99 8.19 4.01
CA SER A 32 3.75 8.87 3.62
C SER A 32 2.53 8.39 4.38
N SER A 33 2.67 7.34 5.19
CA SER A 33 1.59 6.48 5.68
C SER A 33 0.84 5.75 4.55
N LEU A 34 0.22 4.63 4.90
CA LEU A 34 -0.69 3.93 3.98
C LEU A 34 -1.94 4.79 3.79
N PRO A 35 -2.34 5.11 2.54
CA PRO A 35 -3.66 5.68 2.33
C PRO A 35 -4.70 4.67 2.83
N GLU A 36 -5.65 5.13 3.66
CA GLU A 36 -6.84 4.33 3.97
C GLU A 36 -7.61 4.16 2.66
N ILE A 37 -7.58 2.94 2.11
CA ILE A 37 -8.35 2.60 0.93
C ILE A 37 -9.75 2.22 1.39
N ASP A 38 -10.75 2.97 0.95
CA ASP A 38 -12.15 2.60 1.12
C ASP A 38 -12.47 1.42 0.20
N LEU A 39 -12.51 0.21 0.80
CA LEU A 39 -12.78 -1.02 0.07
C LEU A 39 -14.21 -1.11 -0.46
N ASP A 40 -15.16 -0.42 0.18
CA ASP A 40 -16.55 -0.41 -0.27
C ASP A 40 -16.69 0.48 -1.52
N ASP A 41 -16.04 1.65 -1.53
CA ASP A 41 -15.96 2.51 -2.73
C ASP A 41 -15.20 1.81 -3.86
N LEU A 42 -14.06 1.19 -3.58
CA LEU A 42 -13.29 0.47 -4.59
C LEU A 42 -14.11 -0.66 -5.21
N LYS A 43 -14.85 -1.42 -4.40
CA LYS A 43 -15.73 -2.50 -4.87
C LYS A 43 -16.91 -1.97 -5.70
N ALA A 44 -17.51 -0.85 -5.30
CA ALA A 44 -18.62 -0.23 -6.01
C ALA A 44 -18.22 0.31 -7.39
N ASN A 45 -16.96 0.74 -7.54
CA ASN A 45 -16.43 1.34 -8.78
C ASN A 45 -15.57 0.38 -9.62
N THR A 46 -15.59 -0.93 -9.33
CA THR A 46 -14.84 -1.92 -10.12
C THR A 46 -15.69 -2.48 -11.27
N GLU A 47 -15.17 -2.40 -12.49
CA GLU A 47 -15.75 -3.03 -13.67
C GLU A 47 -15.18 -4.46 -13.87
N TYR A 48 -16.05 -5.40 -14.22
CA TYR A 48 -15.69 -6.79 -14.44
C TYR A 48 -15.82 -7.16 -15.93
N THR A 49 -14.72 -7.56 -16.56
CA THR A 49 -14.73 -8.09 -17.94
C THR A 49 -14.78 -9.62 -17.91
N GLY A 50 -15.85 -10.21 -18.48
CA GLY A 50 -16.03 -11.67 -18.51
C GLY A 50 -16.51 -12.30 -17.21
N TYR A 51 -16.73 -11.48 -16.17
CA TYR A 51 -17.28 -11.89 -14.88
C TYR A 51 -18.39 -10.93 -14.44
N THR A 52 -19.08 -11.30 -13.38
CA THR A 52 -20.06 -10.46 -12.71
C THR A 52 -19.70 -10.32 -11.24
N ALA A 53 -20.25 -9.31 -10.56
CA ALA A 53 -20.10 -9.15 -9.11
C ALA A 53 -20.58 -10.39 -8.32
N ALA A 54 -21.47 -11.20 -8.90
CA ALA A 54 -21.97 -12.44 -8.32
C ALA A 54 -21.07 -13.67 -8.61
N SER A 55 -20.05 -13.55 -9.45
CA SER A 55 -19.15 -14.66 -9.78
C SER A 55 -18.34 -15.08 -8.55
N ASN A 56 -18.24 -16.39 -8.29
CA ASN A 56 -17.54 -16.92 -7.10
C ASN A 56 -16.11 -16.39 -6.96
N VAL A 57 -15.37 -16.30 -8.08
CA VAL A 57 -14.00 -15.77 -8.11
C VAL A 57 -13.95 -14.31 -7.66
N VAL A 58 -14.94 -13.51 -8.05
CA VAL A 58 -15.05 -12.10 -7.64
C VAL A 58 -15.43 -11.99 -6.16
N GLN A 59 -16.32 -12.85 -5.66
CA GLN A 59 -16.67 -12.88 -4.24
C GLN A 59 -15.45 -13.23 -3.38
N TRP A 60 -14.72 -14.30 -3.73
CA TRP A 60 -13.49 -14.70 -3.04
C TRP A 60 -12.40 -13.63 -3.08
N PHE A 61 -12.23 -12.95 -4.22
CA PHE A 61 -11.30 -11.83 -4.30
C PHE A 61 -11.60 -10.77 -3.22
N TRP A 62 -12.86 -10.34 -3.10
CA TRP A 62 -13.26 -9.35 -2.11
C TRP A 62 -13.29 -9.88 -0.67
N GLU A 63 -13.33 -11.19 -0.45
CA GLU A 63 -13.15 -11.80 0.88
C GLU A 63 -11.69 -11.76 1.33
N VAL A 64 -10.73 -11.87 0.40
CA VAL A 64 -9.28 -11.84 0.69
C VAL A 64 -8.74 -10.42 0.81
N VAL A 65 -9.31 -9.47 0.06
CA VAL A 65 -8.87 -8.07 0.05
C VAL A 65 -9.35 -7.31 1.28
N LYS A 66 -10.46 -7.73 1.89
CA LYS A 66 -10.92 -7.25 3.21
C LYS A 66 -9.98 -7.71 4.33
#